data_AF-A0A7J9E5I0-F1
#
_entry.id   AF-A0A7J9E5I0-F1
#
_cell.length_a   1.000
_cell.length_b   1.000
_cell.length_c   1.000
_cell.angle_alpha   90.00
_cell.angle_beta   90.00
_cell.angle_gamma   90.00
#
_symmetry.space_group_name_H-M   'P 1'
#
loop_
_entity.id
_entity.type
_entity.pdbx_description
1 polymer ?
#
loop_
_entity_poly.entity_id
_entity_poly.type
_entity_poly.pdbx_seq_one_letter_code
_entity_poly.pdbx_strand_id
1 'polypeptide(L)'
;MIDIRILSYNTNYAAYLVFKLRNKRTIEFRHRAVGLHINVGGITSWEVRRVSLDPSQNGTQHVREREDGWMEVEMGEFFNEFGDDGTVQLSLREIDTSYYKQGLIIEGIELRPKDTGS
;
A
#
# COMPACT_ATOMS: atom_id res chain seq x y z
N MET A 1 -6.77 -11.68 3.11
CA MET A 1 -6.76 -11.76 4.58
C MET A 1 -5.48 -12.47 4.96
N ILE A 2 -4.68 -11.87 5.83
CA ILE A 2 -3.41 -12.39 6.33
C ILE A 2 -3.61 -12.69 7.81
N ASP A 3 -3.15 -13.86 8.23
CA ASP A 3 -3.13 -14.22 9.63
C ASP A 3 -2.02 -13.46 10.37
N ILE A 4 -2.29 -12.81 11.49
CA ILE A 4 -1.23 -12.05 12.17
C ILE A 4 -0.13 -12.94 12.75
N ARG A 5 -0.39 -14.24 12.92
CA ARG A 5 0.58 -15.19 13.48
C ARG A 5 1.80 -15.40 12.57
N ILE A 6 1.70 -15.05 11.29
CA ILE A 6 2.85 -15.05 10.38
C ILE A 6 3.68 -13.75 10.47
N LEU A 7 3.20 -12.78 11.23
CA LEU A 7 3.85 -11.51 11.51
C LEU A 7 4.41 -11.52 12.94
N SER A 8 5.54 -10.85 13.13
CA SER A 8 6.14 -10.67 14.45
C SER A 8 5.22 -9.86 15.36
N TYR A 9 5.07 -10.32 16.60
CA TYR A 9 4.34 -9.60 17.64
C TYR A 9 5.03 -8.27 18.01
N ASN A 10 4.26 -7.30 18.51
CA ASN A 10 4.74 -6.00 18.99
C ASN A 10 5.60 -5.24 17.96
N THR A 11 5.20 -5.33 16.69
CA THR A 11 5.95 -4.80 15.55
C THR A 11 5.07 -3.88 14.73
N ASN A 12 5.59 -2.69 14.39
CA ASN A 12 4.92 -1.81 13.43
C ASN A 12 5.24 -2.30 12.01
N TYR A 13 4.22 -2.50 11.19
CA TYR A 13 4.35 -2.94 9.80
C TYR A 13 3.92 -1.84 8.87
N ALA A 14 4.77 -1.53 7.88
CA ALA A 14 4.36 -0.73 6.74
C ALA A 14 3.94 -1.62 5.58
N ALA A 15 2.83 -1.23 4.93
CA ALA A 15 2.31 -1.86 3.74
C ALA A 15 2.79 -1.09 2.50
N TYR A 16 3.48 -1.78 1.60
CA TYR A 16 3.95 -1.26 0.33
C TYR A 16 3.16 -1.86 -0.81
N LEU A 17 2.62 -1.01 -1.70
CA LEU A 17 2.08 -1.49 -2.97
C LEU A 17 3.23 -1.61 -3.97
N VAL A 18 3.37 -2.77 -4.60
CA VAL A 18 4.38 -3.02 -5.64
C VAL A 18 3.70 -3.20 -6.99
N PHE A 19 4.11 -2.38 -7.96
CA PHE A 19 3.39 -2.22 -9.22
C PHE A 19 4.27 -1.74 -10.38
N LYS A 20 3.76 -1.91 -11.60
CA LYS A 20 4.34 -1.41 -12.85
C LYS A 20 3.27 -0.63 -13.61
N LEU A 21 3.72 0.36 -14.38
CA LEU A 21 2.89 1.08 -15.34
C LEU A 21 3.33 0.68 -16.75
N ARG A 22 2.41 0.10 -17.53
CA ARG A 22 2.66 -0.37 -18.91
C ARG A 22 3.21 0.74 -19.82
N ASN A 23 2.88 1.99 -19.52
CA ASN A 23 3.30 3.12 -20.33
C ASN A 23 3.80 4.26 -19.41
N LYS A 24 5.10 4.27 -19.12
CA LYS A 24 5.77 5.29 -18.27
C LYS A 24 5.58 6.74 -18.77
N ARG A 25 5.06 6.93 -19.99
CA ARG A 25 4.89 8.23 -20.65
C ARG A 25 3.44 8.72 -20.74
N THR A 26 2.44 7.91 -20.38
CA THR A 26 1.05 8.38 -20.46
C THR A 26 0.66 9.13 -19.20
N ILE A 27 0.01 10.26 -19.46
CA ILE A 27 -0.69 11.16 -18.54
C ILE A 27 -1.78 10.42 -17.71
N GLU A 28 -2.02 9.15 -18.00
CA GLU A 28 -3.09 8.29 -17.47
C GLU A 28 -2.98 7.96 -15.98
N PHE A 29 -1.87 8.28 -15.31
CA PHE A 29 -1.82 8.28 -13.84
C PHE A 29 -1.50 9.64 -13.23
N ARG A 30 -1.33 10.69 -14.06
CA ARG A 30 -1.18 12.05 -13.54
C ARG A 30 -2.40 12.39 -12.69
N HIS A 31 -2.18 12.63 -11.40
CA HIS A 31 -3.20 12.96 -10.41
C HIS A 31 -4.15 11.82 -9.98
N ARG A 32 -3.82 10.53 -10.20
CA ARG A 32 -4.76 9.43 -9.91
C ARG A 32 -4.36 8.66 -8.67
N ALA A 33 -5.10 8.88 -7.58
CA ALA A 33 -4.90 8.14 -6.34
C ALA A 33 -5.54 6.75 -6.37
N VAL A 34 -4.90 5.81 -5.67
CA VAL A 34 -5.48 4.53 -5.24
C VAL A 34 -5.64 4.54 -3.72
N GLY A 35 -6.65 3.84 -3.21
CA GLY A 35 -6.92 3.77 -1.78
C GLY A 35 -6.50 2.43 -1.21
N LEU A 36 -5.81 2.43 -0.08
CA LEU A 36 -5.64 1.24 0.75
C LEU A 36 -6.54 1.33 1.97
N HIS A 37 -7.30 0.27 2.23
CA HIS A 37 -7.92 0.02 3.52
C HIS A 37 -7.13 -1.05 4.26
N ILE A 38 -6.90 -0.80 5.54
CA ILE A 38 -6.28 -1.76 6.46
C ILE A 38 -7.30 -2.04 7.56
N ASN A 39 -7.61 -3.30 7.82
CA ASN A 39 -8.42 -3.73 8.96
C ASN A 39 -7.59 -4.71 9.77
N VAL A 40 -7.46 -4.47 11.08
CA VAL A 40 -6.68 -5.31 11.99
C VAL A 40 -7.59 -5.78 13.12
N GLY A 41 -7.61 -7.10 13.37
CA GLY A 41 -8.38 -7.68 14.48
C GLY A 41 -9.90 -7.55 14.35
N GLY A 42 -10.42 -7.29 13.14
CA GLY A 42 -11.85 -7.09 12.91
C GLY A 42 -12.37 -5.72 13.35
N ILE A 43 -11.55 -4.88 13.97
CA ILE A 43 -11.88 -3.49 14.31
C ILE A 43 -11.65 -2.65 13.04
N THR A 44 -12.73 -2.08 12.51
CA THR A 44 -12.68 -1.24 11.32
C THR A 44 -11.93 0.06 11.60
N SER A 45 -10.64 0.12 11.33
CA SER A 45 -10.00 1.41 11.01
C SER A 45 -10.38 1.77 9.57
N TRP A 46 -11.29 2.71 9.41
CA TRP A 46 -11.74 3.23 8.12
C TRP A 46 -10.68 4.11 7.43
N GLU A 47 -9.41 4.02 7.82
CA GLU A 47 -8.41 4.94 7.31
C GLU A 47 -8.05 4.59 5.87
N VAL A 48 -8.68 5.32 4.95
CA VAL A 48 -8.42 5.23 3.51
C VAL A 48 -7.21 6.09 3.20
N ARG A 49 -6.02 5.51 3.21
CA ARG A 49 -4.84 6.24 2.75
C ARG A 49 -4.87 6.30 1.23
N ARG A 50 -5.05 7.51 0.70
CA ARG A 50 -5.06 7.82 -0.74
C ARG A 50 -3.62 8.10 -1.16
N VAL A 51 -3.11 7.33 -2.10
CA VAL A 51 -1.73 7.45 -2.57
C VAL A 51 -1.72 7.66 -4.07
N SER A 52 -0.99 8.67 -4.54
CA SER A 52 -0.73 8.89 -5.96
C SER A 52 0.32 7.91 -6.45
N LEU A 53 0.05 7.22 -7.56
CA LEU A 53 1.02 6.33 -8.22
C LEU A 53 1.88 7.05 -9.26
N ASP A 54 1.72 8.37 -9.39
CA ASP A 54 2.48 9.20 -10.32
C ASP A 54 3.86 9.55 -9.74
N PRO A 55 4.96 9.03 -10.32
CA PRO A 55 6.31 9.32 -9.85
C PRO A 55 6.75 10.78 -10.07
N SER A 56 6.00 11.58 -10.84
CA SER A 56 6.30 13.01 -11.07
C SER A 56 5.74 13.95 -10.00
N GLN A 57 4.92 13.46 -9.07
CA GLN A 57 4.36 14.25 -7.98
C GLN A 57 5.38 14.34 -6.81
N ASN A 58 5.92 15.54 -6.55
CA ASN A 58 6.77 15.85 -5.40
C ASN A 58 5.98 15.93 -4.06
N GLY A 59 5.15 14.93 -3.77
CA GLY A 59 4.48 14.80 -2.47
C GLY A 59 5.31 14.02 -1.45
N THR A 60 4.90 14.02 -0.18
CA THR A 60 5.51 13.25 0.94
C THR A 60 5.45 11.73 0.78
N GLN A 61 4.72 11.21 -0.21
CA GLN A 61 4.67 9.79 -0.57
C GLN A 61 5.42 9.60 -1.89
N HIS A 62 6.67 9.17 -1.80
CA HIS A 62 7.53 9.00 -2.97
C HIS A 62 7.37 7.58 -3.52
N VAL A 63 6.83 7.48 -4.74
CA VAL A 63 6.96 6.27 -5.56
C VAL A 63 8.45 6.06 -5.85
N ARG A 64 8.98 4.89 -5.53
CA ARG A 64 10.38 4.52 -5.74
C ARG A 64 10.49 3.43 -6.78
N GLU A 65 11.38 3.60 -7.76
CA GLU A 65 11.77 2.52 -8.67
C GLU A 65 12.81 1.62 -7.99
N ARG A 66 12.57 0.30 -8.02
CA ARG A 66 13.43 -0.76 -7.51
C ARG A 66 14.42 -1.22 -8.58
N GLU A 67 15.47 -1.92 -8.16
CA GLU A 67 16.50 -2.46 -9.08
C GLU A 67 15.95 -3.51 -10.06
N ASP A 68 14.89 -4.22 -9.68
CA ASP A 68 14.16 -5.20 -10.52
C ASP A 68 13.18 -4.54 -11.52
N GLY A 69 13.15 -3.20 -11.56
CA GLY A 69 12.31 -2.40 -12.43
C GLY A 69 10.83 -2.34 -12.02
N TRP A 70 10.46 -2.86 -10.84
CA TRP A 70 9.16 -2.57 -10.23
C TRP A 70 9.18 -1.20 -9.54
N MET A 71 8.00 -0.62 -9.36
CA MET A 71 7.82 0.57 -8.53
C MET A 71 7.14 0.17 -7.23
N GLU A 72 7.46 0.88 -6.16
CA GLU A 72 6.82 0.70 -4.86
C GLU A 72 6.44 2.04 -4.24
N VAL A 73 5.39 2.02 -3.42
CA VAL A 73 4.99 3.17 -2.61
C VAL A 73 4.42 2.70 -1.28
N GLU A 74 4.77 3.41 -0.21
CA GLU A 74 4.20 3.13 1.11
C GLU A 74 2.74 3.60 1.15
N MET A 75 1.84 2.67 1.47
CA MET A 75 0.40 2.88 1.47
C MET A 75 -0.19 3.08 2.86
N GLY A 76 0.52 2.75 3.93
CA GLY A 76 -0.03 2.72 5.29
C GLY A 76 0.88 1.97 6.25
N GLU A 77 0.60 2.11 7.54
CA GLU A 77 1.22 1.28 8.57
C GLU A 77 0.18 0.83 9.59
N PHE A 78 0.47 -0.28 10.26
CA PHE A 78 -0.35 -0.80 11.34
C PHE A 78 0.53 -1.49 12.37
N PHE A 79 0.12 -1.43 13.63
CA PHE A 79 0.82 -2.07 14.71
C PHE A 79 0.23 -3.46 14.99
N ASN A 80 1.09 -4.48 15.08
CA ASN A 80 0.67 -5.83 15.44
C ASN A 80 0.75 -6.04 16.97
N GLU A 81 -0.34 -5.78 17.67
CA GLU A 81 -0.49 -6.02 19.12
C GLU A 81 -1.43 -7.19 19.47
N PHE A 82 -1.99 -7.86 18.46
CA PHE A 82 -3.13 -8.77 18.63
C PHE A 82 -2.73 -10.22 19.02
N GLY A 83 -1.45 -10.45 19.37
CA GLY A 83 -0.98 -11.76 19.83
C GLY A 83 -1.27 -12.87 18.82
N ASP A 84 -1.92 -13.95 19.29
CA ASP A 84 -2.21 -15.15 18.49
C ASP A 84 -3.60 -15.13 17.79
N ASP A 85 -4.44 -14.12 18.02
CA ASP A 85 -5.87 -14.19 17.64
C ASP A 85 -6.38 -12.96 16.87
N GLY A 86 -5.73 -12.66 15.74
CA GLY A 86 -6.16 -11.57 14.86
C GLY A 86 -5.88 -11.81 13.38
N THR A 87 -6.52 -11.00 12.55
CA THR A 87 -6.30 -11.01 11.10
C THR A 87 -6.05 -9.60 10.62
N VAL A 88 -5.22 -9.47 9.58
CA VAL A 88 -5.02 -8.24 8.83
C VAL A 88 -5.68 -8.40 7.47
N GLN A 89 -6.61 -7.51 7.15
CA GLN A 89 -7.21 -7.41 5.83
C GLN A 89 -6.76 -6.11 5.17
N LEU A 90 -6.10 -6.27 4.03
CA LEU A 90 -5.66 -5.18 3.16
C LEU A 90 -6.53 -5.19 1.91
N SER A 91 -7.14 -4.05 1.58
CA SER A 91 -7.97 -3.90 0.38
C SER A 91 -7.51 -2.70 -0.42
N LEU A 92 -7.03 -2.96 -1.63
CA LEU A 92 -6.69 -1.94 -2.61
C LEU A 92 -7.93 -1.62 -3.45
N ARG A 93 -8.32 -0.35 -3.51
CA ARG A 93 -9.53 0.07 -4.23
C ARG A 93 -9.28 1.27 -5.14
N GLU A 94 -9.96 1.26 -6.28
CA GLU A 94 -10.15 2.47 -7.08
C GLU A 94 -11.12 3.43 -6.37
N ILE A 95 -10.64 4.64 -6.09
CA ILE A 95 -11.35 5.66 -5.30
C ILE A 95 -11.71 6.90 -6.12
N ASP A 96 -11.47 6.85 -7.43
CA ASP A 96 -11.86 7.86 -8.40
C ASP A 96 -12.39 7.12 -9.62
N THR A 97 -13.71 7.19 -9.82
CA THR A 97 -14.44 6.50 -10.89
C THR A 97 -14.66 7.40 -12.10
N SER A 98 -14.12 8.61 -12.09
CA SER A 98 -14.38 9.61 -13.14
C SER A 98 -13.68 9.27 -14.46
N TYR A 99 -12.71 8.35 -14.43
CA TYR A 99 -11.88 7.99 -15.59
C TYR A 99 -11.50 6.51 -15.57
N TYR A 100 -11.35 5.93 -16.76
CA TYR A 100 -10.77 4.59 -16.90
C TYR A 100 -9.28 4.61 -16.55
N LYS A 101 -8.88 3.74 -15.62
CA LYS A 101 -7.48 3.44 -15.33
C LYS A 101 -7.05 2.22 -16.13
N GLN A 102 -5.99 2.35 -16.92
CA GLN A 102 -5.43 1.27 -17.72
C GLN A 102 -3.93 1.21 -17.54
N GLY A 103 -3.35 0.03 -17.72
CA GLY A 103 -1.89 -0.14 -17.69
C GLY A 103 -1.26 -0.24 -16.30
N LEU A 104 -2.06 -0.32 -15.22
CA LEU A 104 -1.56 -0.72 -13.90
C LEU A 104 -1.39 -2.24 -13.85
N ILE A 105 -0.16 -2.68 -13.55
CA ILE A 105 0.19 -4.07 -13.31
C ILE A 105 0.57 -4.17 -11.84
N ILE A 106 -0.07 -5.05 -11.08
CA ILE A 106 0.17 -5.20 -9.64
C ILE A 106 0.93 -6.51 -9.41
N GLU A 107 2.03 -6.41 -8.67
CA GLU A 107 2.72 -7.59 -8.14
C GLU A 107 2.05 -8.05 -6.84
N GLY A 108 1.81 -7.11 -5.93
CA GLY A 108 1.14 -7.40 -4.66
C GLY A 108 1.28 -6.28 -3.63
N ILE A 109 0.97 -6.63 -2.39
CA ILE A 109 1.24 -5.80 -1.22
C ILE A 109 2.30 -6.49 -0.38
N GLU A 110 3.38 -5.78 -0.07
CA GLU A 110 4.44 -6.27 0.80
C GLU A 110 4.30 -5.65 2.19
N LEU A 111 4.39 -6.48 3.23
CA LEU A 111 4.42 -6.04 4.62
C LEU A 111 5.86 -6.07 5.11
N ARG A 112 6.36 -4.92 5.57
CA ARG A 112 7.74 -4.79 6.05
C ARG A 112 7.73 -4.25 7.48
N PRO A 113 8.44 -4.88 8.43
CA PRO A 113 8.58 -4.34 9.77
C PRO A 113 9.33 -3.01 9.69
N LYS A 114 8.85 -2.01 10.43
CA LYS A 114 9.54 -0.74 10.67
C LYS A 114 10.26 -0.85 12.00
N ASP A 115 11.54 -0.48 12.01
CA ASP A 115 12.26 -0.33 13.26
C ASP A 115 11.55 0.71 14.11
N THR A 116 11.10 0.31 15.29
CA THR A 116 10.82 1.26 16.37
C THR A 116 12.17 1.83 16.74
N GLY A 117 12.51 3.01 16.21
CA GLY A 117 13.67 3.77 16.65
C GLY A 117 13.68 3.78 18.18
N SER A 118 14.71 3.13 18.74
CA SER A 118 14.95 3.05 20.19
C SER A 118 15.42 4.40 20.73
#